data_AF-A0A165VWY8-F1
#
_entry.id   AF-A0A165VWY8-F1
#
_cell.length_a   1.000
_cell.length_b   1.000
_cell.length_c   1.000
_cell.angle_alpha   90.00
_cell.angle_beta   90.00
_cell.angle_gamma   90.00
#
_symmetry.space_group_name_H-M   'P 1'
#
loop_
_entity.id
_entity.type
_entity.pdbx_description
1 polymer ?
#
loop_
_entity_poly.entity_id
_entity_poly.type
_entity_poly.pdbx_seq_one_letter_code
_entity_poly.pdbx_strand_id
1 'polypeptide(L)' 'QDLEFIDRYIFNKLEYARYNSTLNKFIGYTEHGVKNADRWNRDGRRDRQHTNLDGYCRHNAELSFN' A
#
# COMPACT_ATOMS: atom_id res chain seq x y z
N GLN A 1 17.17 5.93 6.57
CA GLN A 1 15.86 6.19 7.19
C GLN A 1 14.97 4.99 6.88
N ASP A 2 14.37 4.40 7.90
CA ASP A 2 13.36 3.34 7.69
C ASP A 2 12.08 4.00 7.18
N LEU A 3 11.53 3.51 6.06
CA LEU A 3 10.42 4.13 5.35
C LEU A 3 9.36 3.09 5.07
N GLU A 4 8.11 3.47 5.31
CA GLU A 4 6.96 2.64 5.00
C GLU A 4 5.95 3.44 4.19
N PHE A 5 5.66 2.94 2.99
CA PHE A 5 4.52 3.37 2.20
C PHE A 5 3.29 2.53 2.55
N ILE A 6 2.18 3.20 2.90
CA ILE A 6 0.87 2.61 3.18
C ILE A 6 -0.19 3.27 2.29
N ASP A 7 -1.01 2.46 1.63
CA ASP A 7 -2.20 2.91 0.89
C ASP A 7 -3.46 2.25 1.47
N ARG A 8 -4.41 3.04 1.94
CA ARG A 8 -5.60 2.59 2.69
C ARG A 8 -6.87 2.83 1.90
N TYR A 9 -7.68 1.80 1.77
CA TYR A 9 -8.97 1.85 1.08
C TYR A 9 -10.10 1.80 2.10
N ILE A 10 -10.79 2.93 2.27
CA ILE A 10 -11.83 3.13 3.28
C ILE A 10 -13.14 3.48 2.59
N PHE A 11 -14.20 2.75 2.92
CA PHE A 11 -15.56 3.04 2.46
C PHE A 11 -16.51 2.97 3.64
N ASN A 12 -17.41 3.96 3.75
CA ASN A 12 -18.36 4.07 4.87
C ASN A 12 -17.70 3.93 6.27
N LYS A 13 -16.59 4.66 6.48
CA LYS A 13 -15.77 4.62 7.71
C LYS A 13 -15.16 3.25 8.05
N LEU A 14 -15.25 2.28 7.15
CA LEU A 14 -14.68 0.94 7.29
C LEU A 14 -13.51 0.78 6.32
N GLU A 15 -12.33 0.51 6.86
CA GLU A 15 -11.19 0.10 6.03
C GLU A 15 -11.46 -1.30 5.49
N TYR A 16 -11.56 -1.44 4.17
CA TYR A 16 -11.81 -2.73 3.54
C TYR A 16 -10.53 -3.37 3.02
N ALA A 17 -9.53 -2.57 2.63
CA ALA A 17 -8.23 -3.09 2.18
C ALA A 17 -7.09 -2.11 2.45
N ARG A 18 -5.85 -2.62 2.49
CA ARG A 18 -4.62 -1.83 2.65
C ARG A 18 -3.47 -2.45 1.88
N TYR A 19 -2.68 -1.64 1.20
CA TYR A 19 -1.33 -2.02 0.78
C TYR A 19 -0.31 -1.63 1.87
N ASN A 20 0.62 -2.53 2.17
CA ASN A 20 1.74 -2.28 3.06
C ASN A 20 3.06 -2.66 2.34
N SER A 21 3.98 -1.70 2.25
CA SER A 21 5.27 -1.89 1.57
C SER A 21 6.25 -2.78 2.35
N THR A 22 6.25 -2.75 3.69
CA THR A 22 7.04 -3.65 4.55
C THR A 22 6.73 -5.12 4.26
N LEU A 23 5.44 -5.44 4.09
CA LEU A 23 4.98 -6.78 3.73
C LEU A 23 4.99 -7.03 2.22
N ASN A 24 5.16 -5.98 1.42
CA ASN A 24 4.93 -5.94 -0.01
C ASN A 24 3.64 -6.69 -0.38
N LYS A 25 2.49 -6.23 0.14
CA LYS A 25 1.21 -6.93 -0.04
C LYS A 25 -0.02 -6.06 0.21
N PHE A 26 -1.11 -6.36 -0.50
CA PHE A 26 -2.46 -5.96 -0.12
C PHE A 26 -3.07 -6.92 0.91
N ILE A 27 -3.70 -6.38 1.94
CA ILE A 27 -4.42 -7.08 3.01
C ILE A 27 -5.88 -6.64 2.94
N GLY A 28 -6.80 -7.61 2.99
CA GLY A 28 -8.25 -7.34 3.10
C GLY A 28 -8.74 -7.47 4.54
N TYR A 29 -9.62 -6.57 4.96
CA TYR A 29 -10.20 -6.54 6.32
C TYR A 29 -11.70 -6.87 6.35
N THR A 30 -12.32 -6.97 5.19
CA THR A 30 -13.70 -7.44 4.99
C THR A 30 -13.72 -8.53 3.94
N GLU A 31 -14.81 -9.29 3.80
CA GLU A 31 -14.91 -10.30 2.73
C GLU A 31 -14.69 -9.67 1.33
N HIS A 32 -15.27 -8.50 1.09
CA HIS A 32 -15.04 -7.72 -0.12
C HIS A 32 -13.57 -7.32 -0.28
N GLY A 33 -12.95 -6.91 0.82
CA GLY A 33 -11.53 -6.59 0.89
C GLY A 33 -10.61 -7.74 0.56
N VAL A 34 -10.87 -8.92 1.11
CA VAL A 34 -10.07 -10.13 0.89
C VAL A 34 -10.10 -10.54 -0.58
N LYS A 35 -11.28 -10.58 -1.21
CA LYS A 35 -11.41 -10.89 -2.65
C LYS A 35 -10.65 -9.90 -3.54
N ASN A 36 -10.67 -8.62 -3.18
CA ASN A 36 -9.90 -7.60 -3.90
C ASN A 36 -8.40 -7.74 -3.68
N ALA A 37 -7.96 -7.89 -2.44
CA ALA A 37 -6.55 -8.05 -2.08
C ALA A 37 -5.93 -9.26 -2.79
N ASP A 38 -6.64 -10.40 -2.83
CA ASP A 38 -6.20 -11.59 -3.54
C ASP A 38 -5.99 -11.35 -5.03
N ARG A 39 -6.87 -10.56 -5.67
CA ARG A 39 -6.70 -10.18 -7.08
C ARG A 39 -5.51 -9.22 -7.25
N TRP A 40 -5.44 -8.17 -6.44
CA TRP A 40 -4.42 -7.11 -6.54
C TRP A 40 -3.00 -7.60 -6.26
N ASN A 41 -2.87 -8.65 -5.44
CA ASN A 41 -1.59 -9.32 -5.20
C ASN A 41 -1.11 -10.20 -6.37
N ARG A 42 -1.96 -10.46 -7.37
CA ARG A 42 -1.67 -11.33 -8.53
C ARG A 42 -1.69 -10.61 -9.88
N ASP A 43 -2.25 -9.40 -9.94
CA ASP A 43 -2.45 -8.65 -11.19
C ASP A 43 -1.38 -7.56 -11.44
N GLY A 44 -0.30 -7.56 -10.66
CA GLY A 44 0.81 -6.60 -10.78
C GLY A 44 0.57 -5.25 -10.08
N ARG A 45 -0.62 -5.00 -9.50
CA ARG A 45 -0.87 -3.75 -8.76
C ARG A 45 0.04 -3.60 -7.55
N ARG A 46 0.38 -4.69 -6.88
CA ARG A 46 1.30 -4.68 -5.73
C ARG A 46 2.64 -4.07 -6.11
N ASP A 47 3.21 -4.54 -7.22
CA ASP A 47 4.53 -4.09 -7.68
C ASP A 47 4.48 -2.62 -8.10
N ARG A 48 3.40 -2.21 -8.79
CA ARG A 48 3.13 -0.80 -9.09
C ARG A 48 3.00 0.05 -7.83
N GLN A 49 2.38 -0.47 -6.78
CA GLN A 49 2.23 0.28 -5.53
C GLN A 49 3.55 0.40 -4.78
N HIS A 50 4.40 -0.63 -4.86
CA HIS A 50 5.72 -0.65 -4.23
C HIS A 50 6.66 0.45 -4.73
N THR A 51 6.53 0.86 -6.00
CA THR A 51 7.37 1.94 -6.55
C THR A 51 7.21 3.28 -5.83
N ASN A 52 6.09 3.49 -5.12
CA ASN A 52 5.88 4.70 -4.32
C ASN A 52 6.79 4.78 -3.09
N LEU A 53 7.33 3.66 -2.60
CA LEU A 53 8.26 3.68 -1.49
C LEU A 53 9.51 4.50 -1.83
N ASP A 54 10.11 4.24 -2.99
CA ASP A 54 11.28 4.99 -3.42
C ASP A 54 10.91 6.29 -4.15
N GLY A 55 9.97 6.21 -5.09
CA GLY A 55 9.63 7.35 -5.95
C GLY A 55 8.91 8.49 -5.22
N TYR A 56 8.13 8.17 -4.18
CA TYR A 56 7.40 9.18 -3.42
C TYR A 56 7.95 9.34 -2.00
N CYS A 57 7.96 8.27 -1.19
CA CYS A 57 8.35 8.41 0.21
C CYS A 57 9.82 8.79 0.37
N ARG A 58 10.75 8.06 -0.25
CA ARG A 58 12.19 8.35 -0.12
C ARG A 58 12.54 9.71 -0.70
N HIS A 59 12.11 9.97 -1.93
CA HIS A 59 12.36 11.26 -2.59
C HIS A 59 11.90 12.45 -1.74
N ASN A 60 10.66 12.43 -1.23
CA ASN A 60 10.15 13.54 -0.43
C ASN A 60 10.75 13.59 0.98
N ALA A 61 11.09 12.45 1.57
CA ALA A 61 11.77 12.41 2.86
C ALA A 61 13.15 13.07 2.78
N GLU A 62 13.92 12.78 1.72
CA GLU A 62 15.19 13.44 1.45
C GLU A 62 15.05 14.95 1.22
N LEU A 63 13.95 15.41 0.61
CA LEU A 63 13.73 16.85 0.43
C LEU A 63 13.30 17.56 1.72
N SER A 64 12.62 16.86 2.62
CA SER A 64 11.96 17.48 3.79
C SER A 64 12.75 17.33 5.09
N PHE A 65 13.59 16.29 5.18
CA PHE A 65 14.26 15.89 6.41
C PHE A 65 15.78 15.73 6.27
N ASN A 66 16.37 16.12 5.13
CA ASN A 66 17.83 16.28 5.00
C ASN A 66 18.30 17.62 5.55
#